data_AF-A0A0D4BWV2-F1
#
_entry.id   AF-A0A0D4BWV2-F1
#
_cell.length_a   1.000
_cell.length_b   1.000
_cell.length_c   1.000
_cell.angle_alpha   90.00
_cell.angle_beta   90.00
_cell.angle_gamma   90.00
#
_symmetry.space_group_name_H-M   'P 1'
#
loop_
_entity.id
_entity.type
_entity.pdbx_description
1 polymer ?
#
loop_
_entity_poly.entity_id
_entity_poly.type
_entity_poly.pdbx_seq_one_letter_code
_entity_poly.pdbx_strand_id
1 'polypeptide(L)'
;MKRQGAEHEDEAVSIADALRGAWENLPLLLLQSVLACLGFGLVVFALPGLTPLSVLLGMALLAPVFASMIHTALSIIDGDDPRVRDWLFSFRRGWSRSLGQALCCAVPIALTLVAWQALNSAAQLWLYLPVVVGGSVSVIIVLALPIVFALNAELPARAASNSGQAEASRPGVEKWLLACHLLARRPIPFLAVAALAVLGIWLAANLSAALMLLLPVPVALVAALAYRTVLAQLNIHQTTTAGAAQ
;
A
#
# COMPACT_ATOMS: atom_id res chain seq x y z
N MET A 1 -38.36 19.21 9.90
CA MET A 1 -37.65 18.21 9.04
C MET A 1 -36.45 18.86 8.34
N LYS A 2 -35.42 19.29 9.08
CA LYS A 2 -34.24 19.99 8.50
C LYS A 2 -32.90 19.63 9.19
N ARG A 3 -32.85 18.51 9.91
CA ARG A 3 -31.71 18.08 10.74
C ARG A 3 -30.99 16.79 10.27
N GLN A 4 -31.34 16.25 9.10
CA GLN A 4 -30.64 15.08 8.53
C GLN A 4 -29.50 15.45 7.56
N GLY A 5 -29.25 16.75 7.32
CA GLY A 5 -28.21 17.19 6.38
C GLY A 5 -26.82 17.39 7.00
N ALA A 6 -26.69 17.35 8.33
CA ALA A 6 -25.42 17.64 9.02
C ALA A 6 -24.66 16.39 9.49
N GLU A 7 -25.29 15.22 9.54
CA GLU A 7 -24.65 13.97 9.99
C GLU A 7 -23.88 13.24 8.87
N HIS A 8 -23.91 13.74 7.63
CA HIS A 8 -23.13 13.17 6.52
C HIS A 8 -21.81 13.90 6.25
N GLU A 9 -21.57 15.08 6.85
CA GLU A 9 -20.26 15.74 6.77
C GLU A 9 -19.23 15.18 7.76
N ASP A 10 -19.68 14.46 8.80
CA ASP A 10 -18.82 13.85 9.83
C ASP A 10 -18.23 12.47 9.45
N GLU A 11 -18.61 11.88 8.31
CA GLU A 11 -18.08 10.57 7.86
C GLU A 11 -16.79 10.70 7.02
N ALA A 12 -16.25 11.92 6.90
CA ALA A 12 -14.90 12.11 6.41
C ALA A 12 -13.93 11.69 7.53
N VAL A 13 -13.25 10.54 7.35
CA VAL A 13 -12.22 10.04 8.28
C VAL A 13 -11.35 11.20 8.76
N SER A 14 -11.54 11.57 10.02
CA SER A 14 -10.87 12.70 10.65
C SER A 14 -9.38 12.39 10.77
N ILE A 15 -8.56 13.17 10.07
CA ILE A 15 -7.10 13.06 10.10
C ILE A 15 -6.58 13.21 11.55
N ALA A 16 -7.25 14.04 12.35
CA ALA A 16 -6.91 14.26 13.75
C ALA A 16 -7.07 12.98 14.58
N ASP A 17 -8.15 12.22 14.36
CA ASP A 17 -8.40 10.98 15.09
C ASP A 17 -7.45 9.87 14.65
N ALA A 18 -7.15 9.78 13.35
CA ALA A 18 -6.12 8.87 12.84
C ALA A 18 -4.72 9.18 13.42
N LEU A 19 -4.37 10.47 13.55
CA LEU A 19 -3.10 10.89 14.16
C LEU A 19 -3.07 10.59 15.67
N ARG A 20 -4.19 10.79 16.36
CA ARG A 20 -4.31 10.48 17.79
C ARG A 20 -4.18 8.97 18.04
N GLY A 21 -4.90 8.15 17.28
CA GLY A 21 -4.78 6.70 17.35
C GLY A 21 -3.36 6.21 16.99
N ALA A 22 -2.71 6.84 16.01
CA ALA A 22 -1.31 6.55 15.68
C ALA A 22 -0.34 6.91 16.81
N TRP A 23 -0.62 7.99 17.56
CA TRP A 23 0.17 8.39 18.73
C TRP A 23 0.08 7.39 19.87
N GLU A 24 -1.13 6.89 20.15
CA GLU A 24 -1.36 5.88 21.19
C GLU A 24 -0.71 4.52 20.84
N ASN A 25 -0.62 4.22 19.54
CA ASN A 25 -0.02 2.99 19.00
C ASN A 25 1.42 3.15 18.49
N LEU A 26 2.09 4.25 18.83
CA LEU A 26 3.42 4.61 18.36
C LEU A 26 4.48 3.50 18.59
N PRO A 27 4.51 2.78 19.74
CA PRO A 27 5.47 1.70 19.95
C PRO A 27 5.33 0.55 18.94
N LEU A 28 4.10 0.17 18.59
CA LEU A 28 3.82 -0.88 17.61
C LEU A 28 4.22 -0.43 16.20
N LEU A 29 3.90 0.81 15.84
CA LEU A 29 4.29 1.41 14.56
C LEU A 29 5.81 1.51 14.42
N LEU A 30 6.52 1.94 15.48
CA LEU A 30 7.98 1.97 15.50
C LEU A 30 8.59 0.59 15.33
N LEU A 31 8.04 -0.45 15.98
CA LEU A 31 8.52 -1.82 15.83
C LEU A 31 8.47 -2.28 14.36
N GLN A 32 7.35 -1.99 13.68
CA GLN A 32 7.20 -2.31 12.26
C GLN A 32 8.19 -1.51 11.40
N SER A 33 8.37 -0.22 11.69
CA SER A 33 9.35 0.65 11.03
C SER A 33 10.77 0.11 11.16
N VAL A 34 11.18 -0.29 12.36
CA VAL A 34 12.48 -0.94 12.60
C VAL A 34 12.62 -2.20 11.75
N LEU A 35 11.58 -3.04 11.68
CA LEU A 35 11.59 -4.25 10.87
C LEU A 35 11.71 -3.95 9.36
N ALA A 36 11.04 -2.91 8.87
CA ALA A 36 11.18 -2.45 7.49
C ALA A 36 12.60 -1.94 7.21
N CYS A 37 13.18 -1.15 8.12
CA CYS A 37 14.56 -0.67 8.00
C CYS A 37 15.58 -1.81 8.05
N LEU A 38 15.39 -2.81 8.91
CA LEU A 38 16.23 -4.00 8.95
C LEU A 38 16.14 -4.79 7.64
N GLY A 39 14.93 -4.96 7.10
CA GLY A 39 14.73 -5.58 5.80
C GLY A 39 15.44 -4.82 4.67
N PHE A 40 15.30 -3.49 4.64
CA PHE A 40 15.97 -2.64 3.66
C PHE A 40 17.50 -2.69 3.81
N GLY A 41 18.01 -2.56 5.04
CA GLY A 41 19.43 -2.64 5.35
C GLY A 41 20.04 -3.99 4.96
N LEU A 42 19.32 -5.10 5.18
CA LEU A 42 19.73 -6.42 4.75
C LEU A 42 19.90 -6.50 3.23
N VAL A 43 18.97 -5.92 2.47
CA VAL A 43 19.06 -5.91 1.00
C VAL A 43 20.25 -5.07 0.52
N VAL A 44 20.42 -3.87 1.08
CA VAL A 44 21.55 -3.00 0.72
C VAL A 44 22.90 -3.65 1.05
N PHE A 45 22.99 -4.34 2.20
CA PHE A 45 24.20 -5.02 2.63
C PHE A 45 24.49 -6.28 1.79
N ALA A 46 23.48 -7.10 1.50
CA ALA A 46 23.66 -8.35 0.77
C ALA A 46 23.86 -8.14 -0.75
N LEU A 47 23.20 -7.13 -1.32
CA LEU A 47 23.21 -6.84 -2.76
C LEU A 47 23.41 -5.33 -2.97
N PRO A 48 24.66 -4.84 -2.84
CA PRO A 48 24.94 -3.42 -3.01
C PRO A 48 24.59 -2.97 -4.44
N GLY A 49 23.77 -1.92 -4.53
CA GLY A 49 23.34 -1.30 -5.78
C GLY A 49 21.94 -1.69 -6.25
N LEU A 50 21.49 -1.01 -7.31
CA LEU A 50 20.20 -1.26 -7.96
C LEU A 50 20.34 -2.38 -8.99
N THR A 51 20.16 -3.61 -8.52
CA THR A 51 20.15 -4.81 -9.35
C THR A 51 18.74 -5.39 -9.42
N PRO A 52 18.38 -6.14 -10.48
CA PRO A 52 17.09 -6.84 -10.54
C PRO A 52 16.87 -7.75 -9.32
N LEU A 53 17.94 -8.37 -8.83
CA LEU A 53 17.91 -9.25 -7.66
C LEU A 53 17.67 -8.47 -6.35
N SER A 54 18.25 -7.27 -6.19
CA SER A 54 17.99 -6.44 -5.01
C SER A 54 16.54 -5.96 -4.96
N VAL A 55 15.90 -5.69 -6.12
CA VAL A 55 14.46 -5.39 -6.19
C VAL A 55 13.61 -6.59 -5.78
N LEU A 56 13.91 -7.79 -6.32
CA LEU A 56 13.17 -9.00 -5.97
C LEU A 56 13.29 -9.33 -4.48
N LEU A 57 14.51 -9.29 -3.94
CA LEU A 57 14.76 -9.55 -2.52
C LEU A 57 14.12 -8.47 -1.63
N GLY A 58 14.24 -7.20 -2.02
CA GLY A 58 13.63 -6.06 -1.33
C GLY A 58 12.12 -6.18 -1.26
N MET A 59 11.47 -6.46 -2.38
CA MET A 59 10.02 -6.67 -2.40
C MET A 59 9.61 -7.89 -1.58
N ALA A 60 10.38 -8.99 -1.62
CA ALA A 60 10.09 -10.18 -0.85
C ALA A 60 10.14 -9.95 0.68
N LEU A 61 11.09 -9.14 1.15
CA LEU A 61 11.27 -8.82 2.56
C LEU A 61 10.31 -7.71 3.02
N LEU A 62 10.17 -6.64 2.24
CA LEU A 62 9.46 -5.42 2.65
C LEU A 62 7.95 -5.53 2.47
N ALA A 63 7.47 -6.22 1.45
CA ALA A 63 6.03 -6.31 1.18
C ALA A 63 5.20 -6.88 2.34
N PRO A 64 5.56 -8.00 2.99
CA PRO A 64 4.79 -8.49 4.13
C PRO A 64 4.83 -7.53 5.32
N VAL A 65 5.95 -6.84 5.54
CA VAL A 65 6.06 -5.80 6.58
C VAL A 65 5.12 -4.64 6.27
N PHE A 66 5.17 -4.09 5.05
CA PHE A 66 4.30 -3.00 4.61
C PHE A 66 2.81 -3.38 4.60
N ALA A 67 2.47 -4.60 4.18
CA ALA A 67 1.11 -5.10 4.22
C ALA A 67 0.59 -5.17 5.67
N SER A 68 1.44 -5.60 6.61
CA SER A 68 1.09 -5.59 8.04
C SER A 68 0.95 -4.18 8.60
N MET A 69 1.77 -3.22 8.15
CA MET A 69 1.64 -1.81 8.53
C MET A 69 0.34 -1.20 8.06
N ILE A 70 -0.04 -1.45 6.79
CA ILE A 70 -1.31 -0.96 6.24
C ILE A 70 -2.49 -1.58 7.00
N HIS A 71 -2.41 -2.86 7.35
CA HIS A 71 -3.43 -3.50 8.18
C HIS A 71 -3.55 -2.84 9.56
N THR A 72 -2.43 -2.62 10.27
CA THR A 72 -2.42 -1.91 11.55
C THR A 72 -2.94 -0.48 11.42
N ALA A 73 -2.56 0.24 10.37
CA ALA A 73 -3.05 1.58 10.08
C ALA A 73 -4.56 1.60 9.85
N LEU A 74 -5.10 0.63 9.10
CA LEU A 74 -6.55 0.50 8.89
C LEU A 74 -7.29 0.21 10.21
N SER A 75 -6.77 -0.68 11.06
CA SER A 75 -7.36 -0.92 12.38
C SER A 75 -7.37 0.33 13.27
N ILE A 76 -6.28 1.10 13.28
CA ILE A 76 -6.21 2.38 14.02
C ILE A 76 -7.25 3.38 13.49
N ILE A 77 -7.40 3.49 12.17
CA ILE A 77 -8.38 4.38 11.54
C ILE A 77 -9.82 3.94 11.86
N ASP A 78 -10.06 2.63 11.99
CA ASP A 78 -11.36 2.08 12.38
C ASP A 78 -11.65 2.22 13.88
N GLY A 79 -10.70 2.73 14.67
CA GLY A 79 -10.83 2.88 16.12
C GLY A 79 -10.57 1.59 16.91
N ASP A 80 -9.99 0.56 16.29
CA ASP A 80 -9.55 -0.65 16.99
C ASP A 80 -8.22 -0.40 17.72
N ASP A 81 -7.98 -1.16 18.80
CA ASP A 81 -6.72 -1.20 19.53
C ASP A 81 -5.84 -2.39 19.06
N PRO A 82 -4.95 -2.21 18.07
CA PRO A 82 -4.15 -3.30 17.54
C PRO A 82 -3.13 -3.81 18.57
N ARG A 83 -3.20 -5.10 18.90
CA ARG A 83 -2.21 -5.73 19.79
C ARG A 83 -1.05 -6.31 18.99
N VAL A 84 0.15 -6.33 19.59
CA VAL A 84 1.36 -6.95 19.00
C VAL A 84 1.12 -8.41 18.59
N ARG A 85 0.34 -9.16 19.38
CA ARG A 85 -0.01 -10.55 19.08
C ARG A 85 -0.84 -10.66 17.80
N ASP A 86 -1.81 -9.78 17.61
CA ASP A 86 -2.70 -9.78 16.46
C ASP A 86 -1.93 -9.37 15.21
N TRP A 87 -1.05 -8.37 15.34
CA TRP A 87 -0.10 -8.00 14.29
C TRP A 87 0.78 -9.19 13.86
N LEU A 88 1.40 -9.90 14.80
CA LEU A 88 2.28 -11.04 14.47
C LEU A 88 1.51 -12.17 13.77
N PHE A 89 0.28 -12.43 14.21
CA PHE A 89 -0.59 -13.42 13.57
C PHE A 89 -0.98 -13.01 12.16
N SER A 90 -1.41 -11.76 11.97
CA SER A 90 -1.75 -11.17 10.67
C SER A 90 -0.54 -11.17 9.72
N PHE A 91 0.64 -10.83 10.22
CA PHE A 91 1.89 -10.87 9.46
C PHE A 91 2.21 -12.29 8.96
N ARG A 92 2.19 -13.29 9.84
CA ARG A 92 2.47 -14.69 9.46
C ARG A 92 1.44 -15.25 8.49
N ARG A 93 0.16 -14.96 8.71
CA ARG A 93 -0.95 -15.44 7.86
C ARG A 93 -0.98 -14.73 6.50
N GLY A 94 -0.63 -13.44 6.48
CA GLY A 94 -0.58 -12.61 5.29
C GLY A 94 0.68 -12.81 4.44
N TRP A 95 1.75 -13.37 5.02
CA TRP A 95 3.06 -13.45 4.38
C TRP A 95 3.04 -14.00 2.96
N SER A 96 2.48 -15.19 2.75
CA SER A 96 2.47 -15.84 1.42
C SER A 96 1.67 -15.05 0.38
N ARG A 97 0.56 -14.44 0.81
CA ARG A 97 -0.29 -13.63 -0.06
C ARG A 97 0.42 -12.33 -0.43
N SER A 98 0.94 -11.61 0.56
CA SER A 98 1.68 -10.36 0.34
C SER A 98 2.91 -10.61 -0.53
N LEU A 99 3.63 -11.72 -0.33
CA LEU A 99 4.76 -12.11 -1.16
C LEU A 99 4.34 -12.36 -2.62
N GLY A 100 3.26 -13.10 -2.85
CA GLY A 100 2.73 -13.32 -4.20
C GLY A 100 2.38 -12.01 -4.91
N GLN A 101 1.71 -11.09 -4.20
CA GLN A 101 1.38 -9.76 -4.76
C GLN A 101 2.64 -8.91 -4.99
N ALA A 102 3.61 -8.98 -4.10
CA ALA A 102 4.87 -8.27 -4.24
C ALA A 102 5.66 -8.74 -5.46
N LEU A 103 5.68 -10.04 -5.73
CA LEU A 103 6.33 -10.61 -6.91
C LEU A 103 5.68 -10.12 -8.20
N CYS A 104 4.35 -9.98 -8.23
CA CYS A 104 3.65 -9.37 -9.37
C CYS A 104 4.16 -7.95 -9.66
N CYS A 105 4.56 -7.19 -8.64
CA CYS A 105 5.20 -5.88 -8.82
C CYS A 105 6.69 -5.94 -9.11
N ALA A 106 7.40 -6.85 -8.44
CA ALA A 106 8.85 -6.91 -8.50
C ALA A 106 9.34 -7.33 -9.88
N VAL A 107 8.64 -8.26 -10.55
CA VAL A 107 9.00 -8.76 -11.89
C VAL A 107 9.05 -7.65 -12.95
N PRO A 108 7.99 -6.84 -13.17
CA PRO A 108 8.04 -5.77 -14.17
C PRO A 108 9.08 -4.70 -13.84
N ILE A 109 9.29 -4.38 -12.55
CA ILE A 109 10.34 -3.44 -12.12
C ILE A 109 11.73 -4.02 -12.46
N ALA A 110 11.97 -5.29 -12.12
CA ALA A 110 13.22 -5.97 -12.40
C ALA A 110 13.50 -6.04 -13.91
N LEU A 111 12.50 -6.36 -14.73
CA LEU A 111 12.63 -6.35 -16.20
C LEU A 111 12.90 -4.95 -16.75
N THR A 112 12.28 -3.91 -16.17
CA THR A 112 12.55 -2.52 -16.54
C THR A 112 13.99 -2.12 -16.21
N LEU A 113 14.53 -2.57 -15.07
CA LEU A 113 15.94 -2.36 -14.73
C LEU A 113 16.89 -3.08 -15.68
N VAL A 114 16.57 -4.31 -16.11
CA VAL A 114 17.35 -5.03 -17.13
C VAL A 114 17.33 -4.27 -18.45
N ALA A 115 16.17 -3.81 -18.90
CA ALA A 115 16.03 -3.01 -20.11
C ALA A 115 16.82 -1.69 -20.02
N TRP A 116 16.80 -1.03 -18.86
CA TRP A 116 17.58 0.17 -18.58
C TRP A 116 19.09 -0.08 -18.66
N GLN A 117 19.58 -1.18 -18.07
CA GLN A 117 20.99 -1.56 -18.14
C GLN A 117 21.42 -1.87 -19.58
N ALA A 118 20.57 -2.55 -20.36
CA ALA A 118 20.82 -2.82 -21.77
C ALA A 118 20.87 -1.54 -22.61
N LEU A 119 19.96 -0.59 -22.35
CA LEU A 119 19.95 0.73 -23.00
C LEU A 119 21.26 1.49 -22.77
N ASN A 120 21.74 1.52 -21.52
CA ASN A 120 23.00 2.20 -21.16
C ASN A 120 24.24 1.53 -21.77
N SER A 121 24.17 0.23 -22.09
CA SER A 121 25.30 -0.52 -22.64
C SER A 121 25.38 -0.44 -24.16
N ALA A 122 24.25 -0.43 -24.86
CA ALA A 122 24.19 -0.52 -26.32
C ALA A 122 23.92 0.82 -27.04
N ALA A 123 23.45 1.85 -26.34
CA ALA A 123 23.08 3.17 -26.89
C ALA A 123 22.12 3.12 -28.11
N GLN A 124 21.30 2.07 -28.23
CA GLN A 124 20.39 1.88 -29.35
C GLN A 124 19.03 2.55 -29.10
N LEU A 125 18.58 3.42 -30.01
CA LEU A 125 17.34 4.20 -29.86
C LEU A 125 16.05 3.36 -29.75
N TRP A 126 16.00 2.15 -30.32
CA TRP A 126 14.79 1.32 -30.25
C TRP A 126 14.55 0.72 -28.85
N LEU A 127 15.58 0.69 -27.98
CA LEU A 127 15.46 0.22 -26.59
C LEU A 127 14.76 1.23 -25.66
N TYR A 128 14.50 2.47 -26.10
CA TYR A 128 13.74 3.44 -25.30
C TYR A 128 12.28 3.01 -25.14
N LEU A 129 11.66 2.43 -26.18
CA LEU A 129 10.25 2.03 -26.14
C LEU A 129 9.94 1.03 -25.02
N PRO A 130 10.65 -0.12 -24.87
CA PRO A 130 10.39 -1.05 -23.78
C PRO A 130 10.69 -0.46 -22.40
N VAL A 131 11.66 0.45 -22.27
CA VAL A 131 11.97 1.13 -21.00
C VAL A 131 10.82 2.06 -20.60
N VAL A 132 10.29 2.86 -21.52
CA VAL A 132 9.17 3.78 -21.25
C VAL A 132 7.90 3.01 -20.92
N VAL A 133 7.58 1.96 -21.68
CA VAL A 133 6.41 1.12 -21.44
C VAL A 133 6.55 0.36 -20.11
N GLY A 134 7.70 -0.29 -19.89
CA GLY A 134 7.98 -1.03 -18.65
C GLY A 134 7.99 -0.13 -17.41
N GLY A 135 8.58 1.06 -17.52
CA GLY A 135 8.57 2.08 -16.48
C GLY A 135 7.16 2.55 -16.14
N SER A 136 6.34 2.85 -17.14
CA SER A 136 4.95 3.29 -16.95
C SER A 136 4.12 2.20 -16.26
N VAL A 137 4.24 0.96 -16.72
CA VAL A 137 3.57 -0.20 -16.11
C VAL A 137 4.03 -0.40 -14.67
N SER A 138 5.33 -0.29 -14.41
CA SER A 138 5.92 -0.40 -13.07
C SER A 138 5.36 0.65 -12.12
N VAL A 139 5.25 1.91 -12.56
CA VAL A 139 4.67 3.00 -11.75
C VAL A 139 3.22 2.72 -11.40
N ILE A 140 2.39 2.33 -12.38
CA ILE A 140 0.97 2.01 -12.15
C ILE A 140 0.84 0.86 -11.13
N ILE A 141 1.63 -0.18 -11.30
CA ILE A 141 1.59 -1.36 -10.42
C ILE A 141 2.06 -1.01 -9.00
N VAL A 142 3.10 -0.20 -8.85
CA VAL A 142 3.58 0.28 -7.54
C VAL A 142 2.52 1.16 -6.86
N LEU A 143 1.83 2.02 -7.61
CA LEU A 143 0.75 2.85 -7.07
C LEU A 143 -0.49 2.04 -6.67
N ALA A 144 -0.78 0.93 -7.36
CA ALA A 144 -1.89 0.04 -7.03
C ALA A 144 -1.57 -0.90 -5.86
N LEU A 145 -0.29 -1.11 -5.52
CA LEU A 145 0.13 -2.07 -4.49
C LEU A 145 -0.46 -1.78 -3.09
N PRO A 146 -0.49 -0.53 -2.57
CA PRO A 146 -1.10 -0.25 -1.27
C PRO A 146 -2.60 -0.60 -1.22
N ILE A 147 -3.32 -0.43 -2.35
CA ILE A 147 -4.72 -0.80 -2.48
C ILE A 147 -4.87 -2.32 -2.38
N VAL A 148 -4.02 -3.07 -3.07
CA VAL A 148 -4.01 -4.54 -3.02
C VAL A 148 -3.71 -5.03 -1.59
N PHE A 149 -2.80 -4.40 -0.87
CA PHE A 149 -2.51 -4.73 0.53
C PHE A 149 -3.70 -4.42 1.44
N ALA A 150 -4.34 -3.26 1.30
CA ALA A 150 -5.53 -2.91 2.03
C ALA A 150 -6.69 -3.89 1.78
N LEU A 151 -6.95 -4.24 0.51
CA LEU A 151 -7.94 -5.24 0.13
C LEU A 151 -7.65 -6.62 0.75
N ASN A 152 -6.37 -7.02 0.81
CA ASN A 152 -5.99 -8.29 1.44
C ASN A 152 -6.13 -8.27 2.97
N ALA A 153 -6.03 -7.10 3.59
CA ALA A 153 -6.20 -6.91 5.03
C ALA A 153 -7.67 -7.04 5.45
N GLU A 154 -8.63 -6.58 4.63
CA GLU A 154 -10.06 -6.61 4.96
C GLU A 154 -10.76 -7.96 4.71
N LEU A 155 -10.30 -8.72 3.70
CA LEU A 155 -10.95 -9.98 3.30
C LEU A 155 -11.12 -11.01 4.43
N PRO A 156 -10.14 -11.25 5.33
CA PRO A 156 -10.29 -12.22 6.41
C PRO A 156 -11.34 -11.81 7.44
N ALA A 157 -11.50 -10.51 7.71
CA ALA A 157 -12.46 -10.00 8.68
C ALA A 157 -13.91 -10.18 8.17
N ARG A 158 -14.15 -9.87 6.88
CA ARG A 158 -15.47 -10.05 6.25
C ARG A 158 -15.86 -11.52 6.09
N ALA A 159 -14.88 -12.38 5.81
CA ALA A 159 -15.11 -13.83 5.72
C ALA A 159 -15.51 -14.44 7.09
N ALA A 160 -15.09 -13.84 8.20
CA ALA A 160 -15.47 -14.29 9.54
C ALA A 160 -16.86 -13.77 9.96
N SER A 161 -17.26 -12.58 9.52
CA SER A 161 -18.58 -12.01 9.85
C SER A 161 -19.73 -12.62 9.05
N ASN A 162 -19.49 -12.98 7.78
CA ASN A 162 -20.51 -13.52 6.89
C ASN A 162 -20.39 -15.06 6.80
N SER A 163 -20.78 -15.76 7.87
CA SER A 163 -20.72 -17.23 8.00
C SER A 163 -21.66 -18.02 7.06
N GLY A 164 -22.15 -17.43 5.97
CA GLY A 164 -23.17 -18.04 5.10
C GLY A 164 -22.92 -17.97 3.60
N GLN A 165 -22.11 -17.02 3.11
CA GLN A 165 -21.81 -16.92 1.68
C GLN A 165 -20.34 -17.25 1.47
N ALA A 166 -20.08 -18.38 0.80
CA ALA A 166 -18.77 -18.75 0.31
C ALA A 166 -18.27 -17.68 -0.68
N GLU A 167 -17.74 -16.56 -0.18
CA GLU A 167 -16.89 -15.67 -0.95
C GLU A 167 -15.57 -16.42 -1.15
N ALA A 168 -15.64 -17.40 -2.05
CA ALA A 168 -14.52 -18.13 -2.59
C ALA A 168 -13.47 -17.09 -2.97
N SER A 169 -12.33 -17.18 -2.30
CA SER A 169 -11.13 -16.37 -2.48
C SER A 169 -11.04 -15.79 -3.89
N ARG A 170 -11.49 -14.53 -4.08
CA ARG A 170 -11.44 -13.88 -5.40
C ARG A 170 -10.05 -14.07 -5.99
N PRO A 171 -9.91 -14.56 -7.23
CA PRO A 171 -8.61 -14.84 -7.82
C PRO A 171 -7.74 -13.60 -7.76
N GLY A 172 -6.43 -13.78 -7.61
CA GLY A 172 -5.48 -12.67 -7.42
C GLY A 172 -5.60 -11.59 -8.50
N VAL A 173 -5.96 -11.99 -9.72
CA VAL A 173 -6.16 -11.10 -10.88
C VAL A 173 -7.32 -10.12 -10.66
N GLU A 174 -8.44 -10.57 -10.09
CA GLU A 174 -9.59 -9.68 -9.84
C GLU A 174 -9.23 -8.57 -8.84
N LYS A 175 -8.39 -8.87 -7.85
CA LYS A 175 -7.91 -7.86 -6.88
C LYS A 175 -7.05 -6.81 -7.55
N TRP A 176 -6.17 -7.22 -8.48
CA TRP A 176 -5.38 -6.30 -9.28
C TRP A 176 -6.25 -5.45 -10.20
N LEU A 177 -7.21 -6.06 -10.90
CA LEU A 177 -8.14 -5.33 -11.76
C LEU A 177 -8.95 -4.32 -10.95
N LEU A 178 -9.44 -4.70 -9.77
CA LEU A 178 -10.15 -3.79 -8.86
C LEU A 178 -9.22 -2.67 -8.38
N ALA A 179 -7.99 -2.99 -7.95
CA ALA A 179 -7.04 -1.98 -7.51
C ALA A 179 -6.70 -0.98 -8.63
N CYS A 180 -6.46 -1.46 -9.85
CA CYS A 180 -6.25 -0.62 -11.02
C CYS A 180 -7.49 0.21 -11.35
N HIS A 181 -8.69 -0.36 -11.22
CA HIS A 181 -9.94 0.38 -11.43
C HIS A 181 -10.12 1.51 -10.40
N LEU A 182 -9.83 1.24 -9.13
CA LEU A 182 -9.86 2.23 -8.04
C LEU A 182 -8.84 3.34 -8.29
N LEU A 183 -7.60 2.97 -8.64
CA LEU A 183 -6.53 3.91 -8.98
C LEU A 183 -6.91 4.79 -10.19
N ALA A 184 -7.49 4.19 -11.24
CA ALA A 184 -7.90 4.90 -12.44
C ALA A 184 -9.04 5.91 -12.17
N ARG A 185 -9.97 5.59 -11.26
CA ARG A 185 -11.05 6.51 -10.89
C ARG A 185 -10.57 7.67 -10.02
N ARG A 186 -9.61 7.44 -9.13
CA ARG A 186 -9.14 8.44 -8.15
C ARG A 186 -7.62 8.32 -7.93
N PRO A 187 -6.78 8.85 -8.84
CA PRO A 187 -5.33 8.71 -8.72
C PRO A 187 -4.70 9.64 -7.67
N ILE A 188 -5.35 10.77 -7.35
CA ILE A 188 -4.78 11.84 -6.52
C ILE A 188 -4.33 11.35 -5.13
N PRO A 189 -5.13 10.59 -4.35
CA PRO A 189 -4.70 10.12 -3.03
C PRO A 189 -3.46 9.23 -3.09
N PHE A 190 -3.34 8.37 -4.10
CA PHE A 190 -2.20 7.46 -4.25
C PHE A 190 -0.95 8.18 -4.76
N LEU A 191 -1.11 9.22 -5.59
CA LEU A 191 -0.02 10.12 -5.94
C LEU A 191 0.53 10.85 -4.72
N ALA A 192 -0.32 11.23 -3.76
CA ALA A 192 0.13 11.83 -2.51
C ALA A 192 0.97 10.85 -1.67
N VAL A 193 0.59 9.57 -1.60
CA VAL A 193 1.39 8.51 -0.95
C VAL A 193 2.76 8.38 -1.62
N ALA A 194 2.81 8.33 -2.95
CA ALA A 194 4.05 8.23 -3.69
C ALA A 194 4.94 9.47 -3.52
N ALA A 195 4.35 10.67 -3.58
CA ALA A 195 5.06 11.92 -3.35
C ALA A 195 5.65 11.97 -1.93
N LEU A 196 4.89 11.55 -0.91
CA LEU A 196 5.36 11.47 0.47
C LEU A 196 6.53 10.49 0.61
N ALA A 197 6.44 9.31 -0.01
CA ALA A 197 7.52 8.32 0.01
C ALA A 197 8.79 8.86 -0.67
N VAL A 198 8.68 9.46 -1.86
CA VAL A 198 9.82 10.02 -2.59
C VAL A 198 10.45 11.19 -1.83
N LEU A 199 9.64 12.15 -1.37
CA LEU A 199 10.12 13.28 -0.58
C LEU A 199 10.77 12.81 0.72
N GLY A 200 10.18 11.82 1.39
CA GLY A 200 10.73 11.26 2.62
C GLY A 200 12.06 10.55 2.40
N ILE A 201 12.21 9.76 1.35
CA ILE A 201 13.48 9.12 0.98
C ILE A 201 14.53 10.18 0.67
N TRP A 202 14.17 11.19 -0.13
CA TRP A 202 15.05 12.29 -0.46
C TRP A 202 15.48 13.07 0.79
N LEU A 203 14.54 13.38 1.70
CA LEU A 203 14.80 14.08 2.95
C LEU A 203 15.73 13.26 3.86
N ALA A 204 15.49 11.95 3.96
CA ALA A 204 16.32 11.06 4.77
C ALA A 204 17.74 10.91 4.21
N ALA A 205 17.90 10.94 2.88
CA ALA A 205 19.21 10.93 2.25
C ALA A 205 20.02 12.23 2.49
N ASN A 206 19.35 13.38 2.64
CA ASN A 206 20.00 14.69 2.78
C ASN A 206 20.17 15.17 4.23
N LEU A 207 19.27 14.82 5.15
CA LEU A 207 19.28 15.35 6.51
C LEU A 207 19.77 14.35 7.55
N SER A 208 19.14 13.17 7.64
CA SER A 208 19.48 12.19 8.68
C SER A 208 18.93 10.80 8.36
N ALA A 209 19.75 9.78 8.58
CA ALA A 209 19.36 8.38 8.50
C ALA A 209 18.23 8.02 9.49
N ALA A 210 18.06 8.76 10.59
CA ALA A 210 16.96 8.53 11.52
C ALA A 210 15.57 8.72 10.88
N LEU A 211 15.48 9.55 9.83
CA LEU A 211 14.24 9.75 9.09
C LEU A 211 13.82 8.52 8.29
N MET A 212 14.76 7.65 7.88
CA MET A 212 14.43 6.37 7.25
C MET A 212 13.64 5.47 8.19
N LEU A 213 13.89 5.57 9.51
CA LEU A 213 13.14 4.81 10.51
C LEU A 213 11.72 5.32 10.68
N LEU A 214 11.53 6.64 10.58
CA LEU A 214 10.21 7.24 10.77
C LEU A 214 9.33 7.10 9.53
N LEU A 215 9.90 7.13 8.32
CA LEU A 215 9.17 7.24 7.05
C LEU A 215 8.13 6.14 6.74
N PRO A 216 8.36 4.83 7.01
CA PRO A 216 7.43 3.78 6.60
C PRO A 216 6.03 3.94 7.20
N VAL A 217 5.94 4.41 8.44
CA VAL A 217 4.70 4.56 9.18
C VAL A 217 3.78 5.64 8.61
N PRO A 218 4.23 6.91 8.42
CA PRO A 218 3.44 7.93 7.74
C PRO A 218 2.98 7.50 6.34
N VAL A 219 3.85 6.83 5.57
CA VAL A 219 3.48 6.34 4.24
C VAL A 219 2.36 5.30 4.32
N ALA A 220 2.43 4.36 5.28
CA ALA A 220 1.38 3.37 5.49
C ALA A 220 0.05 4.00 5.98
N LEU A 221 0.11 4.97 6.89
CA LEU A 221 -1.08 5.70 7.38
C LEU A 221 -1.76 6.48 6.25
N VAL A 222 -1.00 7.24 5.46
CA VAL A 222 -1.56 7.99 4.33
C VAL A 222 -2.10 7.04 3.26
N ALA A 223 -1.46 5.89 3.03
CA ALA A 223 -1.98 4.86 2.13
C ALA A 223 -3.31 4.26 2.62
N ALA A 224 -3.44 3.99 3.92
CA ALA A 224 -4.67 3.49 4.52
C ALA A 224 -5.80 4.55 4.46
N LEU A 225 -5.49 5.82 4.74
CA LEU A 225 -6.43 6.93 4.58
C LEU A 225 -6.86 7.13 3.12
N ALA A 226 -5.91 7.08 2.18
CA ALA A 226 -6.18 7.14 0.75
C ALA A 226 -7.13 6.03 0.31
N TYR A 227 -6.95 4.82 0.85
CA TYR A 227 -7.84 3.70 0.57
C TYR A 227 -9.25 3.93 1.14
N ARG A 228 -9.37 4.33 2.41
CA ARG A 228 -10.66 4.60 3.08
C ARG A 228 -11.45 5.72 2.42
N THR A 229 -10.78 6.81 2.07
CA THR A 229 -11.41 7.94 1.37
C THR A 229 -11.97 7.53 0.00
N VAL A 230 -11.26 6.68 -0.74
CA VAL A 230 -11.75 6.14 -2.02
C VAL A 230 -12.95 5.23 -1.82
N LEU A 231 -12.96 4.38 -0.79
CA LEU A 231 -14.12 3.53 -0.48
C LEU A 231 -15.35 4.32 -0.06
N ALA A 232 -15.20 5.29 0.84
CA ALA A 232 -16.29 6.15 1.31
C ALA A 232 -16.97 6.86 0.12
N GLN A 233 -16.18 7.41 -0.80
CA GLN A 233 -16.69 8.06 -2.00
C GLN A 233 -17.47 7.10 -2.92
N LEU A 234 -17.08 5.83 -3.01
CA LEU A 234 -17.79 4.85 -3.84
C LEU A 234 -19.15 4.45 -3.24
N ASN A 235 -19.23 4.31 -1.92
CA ASN A 235 -20.49 3.98 -1.24
C ASN A 235 -21.55 5.09 -1.44
N ILE A 236 -21.14 6.36 -1.36
CA ILE A 236 -22.04 7.52 -1.59
C ILE A 236 -22.66 7.48 -2.99
N HIS A 237 -21.92 7.03 -4.00
CA HIS A 237 -22.45 6.96 -5.36
C HIS A 237 -23.50 5.85 -5.50
N GLN A 238 -23.31 4.71 -4.81
CA GLN A 238 -24.25 3.59 -4.86
C GLN A 238 -25.60 3.95 -4.21
N THR A 239 -25.57 4.58 -3.04
CA THR A 239 -26.80 5.00 -2.33
C THR A 239 -27.58 6.04 -3.13
N THR A 240 -26.90 7.00 -3.75
CA THR A 240 -27.53 8.02 -4.61
C THR A 240 -28.24 7.40 -5.82
N THR A 241 -27.59 6.44 -6.50
CA THR A 241 -28.21 5.79 -7.66
C THR A 241 -29.39 4.89 -7.30
N ALA A 242 -29.37 4.25 -6.13
CA ALA A 242 -30.47 3.42 -5.67
C ALA A 242 -31.70 4.25 -5.28
N GLY A 243 -31.49 5.42 -4.67
CA GLY A 243 -32.58 6.34 -4.30
C GLY A 243 -33.25 7.03 -5.49
N ALA A 244 -32.53 7.24 -6.60
CA ALA A 244 -33.10 7.83 -7.81
C ALA A 244 -33.93 6.85 -8.66
N ALA A 245 -33.86 5.54 -8.37
CA ALA A 245 -34.59 4.50 -9.08
C ALA A 245 -35.92 4.12 -8.40
N GLN A 246 -36.27 4.77 -7.29
CA GLN A 246 -37.53 4.62 -6.55
C GLN A 246 -38.47 5.80 -6.84
#